data_AF-A0A5J4WFV4-F1
#
_entry.id   AF-A0A5J4WFV4-F1
#
_cell.length_a   1.000
_cell.length_b   1.000
_cell.length_c   1.000
_cell.angle_alpha   90.00
_cell.angle_beta   90.00
_cell.angle_gamma   90.00
#
_symmetry.space_group_name_H-M   'P 1'
#
loop_
_entity.id
_entity.type
_entity.pdbx_description
1 polymer ?
#
loop_
_entity_poly.entity_id
_entity_poly.type
_entity_poly.pdbx_seq_one_letter_code
_entity_poly.pdbx_strand_id
1 'polypeptide(L)'
;MEVKHGDVNRYRAEVEQYIGGKPTCCIIAIDESGGQDWPDAKPYMMLVPANITAAQFYYKVKRNGHLHTVISAITLCGDTLPPLIVIKRLSLDYEVHSTGLSEGEDIVIVHGPKGYVNGSIMSNWVTDLAIQYVENLRSDKLGAKEEAILLMDNFPAHKIDEVLEKLRDAHLQPVFIPPNSSHALQAEDLLTFSVLKSVLRKANNISAANIQAEIIQRVVAAADEATTNTGNRSAFKRI
;
A
#
# COMPACT_ATOMS: atom_id res chain seq x y z
N MET A 1 17.30 14.78 -0.19
CA MET A 1 16.66 15.82 -1.01
C MET A 1 15.70 16.55 -0.08
N GLU A 2 15.75 17.89 -0.03
CA GLU A 2 15.04 18.68 0.99
C GLU A 2 13.61 19.00 0.54
N VAL A 3 12.64 18.86 1.46
CA VAL A 3 11.25 19.24 1.22
C VAL A 3 11.14 20.76 1.31
N LYS A 4 10.62 21.40 0.26
CA LYS A 4 10.43 22.85 0.26
C LYS A 4 9.17 23.20 1.05
N HIS A 5 9.30 24.09 2.04
CA HIS A 5 8.18 24.53 2.87
C HIS A 5 7.02 25.12 2.05
N GLY A 6 7.32 25.86 0.97
CA GLY A 6 6.31 26.39 0.07
C GLY A 6 5.45 25.33 -0.62
N ASP A 7 6.05 24.20 -1.01
CA ASP A 7 5.33 23.10 -1.66
C ASP A 7 4.38 22.41 -0.68
N VAL A 8 4.79 22.27 0.60
CA VAL A 8 3.94 21.74 1.68
C VAL A 8 2.75 22.65 1.95
N ASN A 9 2.96 23.96 2.04
CA ASN A 9 1.87 24.91 2.27
C ASN A 9 0.87 24.93 1.11
N ARG A 10 1.37 24.84 -0.13
CA ARG A 10 0.54 24.70 -1.32
C ARG A 10 -0.30 23.42 -1.27
N TYR A 11 0.33 22.28 -0.95
CA TYR A 11 -0.40 21.01 -0.82
C TYR A 11 -1.49 21.09 0.25
N ARG A 12 -1.20 21.66 1.42
CA ARG A 12 -2.20 21.85 2.49
C ARG A 12 -3.39 22.70 2.02
N ALA A 13 -3.12 23.78 1.28
CA ALA A 13 -4.18 24.63 0.71
C ALA A 13 -5.01 23.89 -0.36
N GLU A 14 -4.37 23.10 -1.23
CA GLU A 14 -5.07 22.26 -2.22
C GLU A 14 -5.96 21.22 -1.52
N VAL A 15 -5.43 20.53 -0.51
CA VAL A 15 -6.18 19.56 0.30
C VAL A 15 -7.38 20.22 0.97
N GLU A 16 -7.21 21.37 1.62
CA GLU A 16 -8.31 22.11 2.26
C GLU A 16 -9.40 22.51 1.25
N GLN A 17 -8.99 23.01 0.07
CA GLN A 17 -9.90 23.38 -1.00
C GLN A 17 -10.68 22.19 -1.55
N TYR A 18 -10.01 21.06 -1.81
CA TYR A 18 -10.61 19.90 -2.46
C TYR A 18 -11.42 19.03 -1.49
N ILE A 19 -11.01 18.94 -0.21
CA ILE A 19 -11.69 18.09 0.79
C ILE A 19 -12.86 18.81 1.46
N GLY A 20 -12.81 20.15 1.57
CA GLY A 20 -13.82 20.94 2.26
C GLY A 20 -15.25 20.61 1.82
N GLY A 21 -16.07 20.11 2.74
CA GLY A 21 -17.49 19.81 2.50
C GLY A 21 -17.77 18.50 1.76
N LYS A 22 -16.75 17.72 1.38
CA LYS A 22 -16.95 16.41 0.73
C LYS A 22 -17.24 15.29 1.73
N PRO A 23 -18.04 14.28 1.34
CA PRO A 23 -18.20 13.05 2.12
C PRO A 23 -16.86 12.40 2.42
N THR A 24 -16.60 12.03 3.67
CA THR A 24 -15.29 11.47 4.04
C THR A 24 -14.99 10.12 3.38
N CYS A 25 -16.01 9.40 2.89
CA CYS A 25 -15.84 8.15 2.16
C CYS A 25 -15.34 8.32 0.72
N CYS A 26 -15.45 9.53 0.14
CA CYS A 26 -14.96 9.81 -1.21
C CYS A 26 -13.53 10.38 -1.23
N ILE A 27 -12.85 10.40 -0.07
CA ILE A 27 -11.46 10.83 0.06
C ILE A 27 -10.64 9.58 0.30
N ILE A 28 -9.91 9.17 -0.73
CA ILE A 28 -9.14 7.93 -0.80
C ILE A 28 -7.66 8.32 -0.78
N ALA A 29 -6.86 7.68 0.04
CA ALA A 29 -5.40 7.72 -0.05
C ALA A 29 -4.91 6.37 -0.54
N ILE A 30 -3.87 6.39 -1.37
CA ILE A 30 -3.17 5.20 -1.80
C ILE A 30 -1.65 5.35 -1.73
N ASP A 31 -1.00 4.23 -1.49
CA ASP A 31 0.46 4.12 -1.53
C ASP A 31 0.91 2.66 -1.71
N GLU A 32 2.18 2.47 -2.06
CA GLU A 32 2.85 1.18 -2.18
C GLU A 32 3.77 0.87 -1.00
N SER A 33 3.72 -0.36 -0.52
CA SER A 33 4.77 -0.93 0.34
C SER A 33 5.39 -2.18 -0.25
N GLY A 34 6.72 -2.19 -0.35
CA GLY A 34 7.48 -3.41 -0.55
C GLY A 34 7.52 -4.26 0.71
N GLY A 35 7.19 -5.54 0.59
CA GLY A 35 7.38 -6.56 1.61
C GLY A 35 8.39 -7.61 1.12
N GLN A 36 9.34 -7.95 1.97
CA GLN A 36 10.24 -9.08 1.75
C GLN A 36 10.39 -9.84 3.06
N ASP A 37 10.34 -11.16 2.99
CA ASP A 37 10.63 -11.99 4.16
C ASP A 37 12.12 -11.94 4.49
N TRP A 38 12.41 -11.79 5.78
CA TRP A 38 13.79 -11.74 6.32
C TRP A 38 14.67 -10.63 5.69
N PRO A 39 14.19 -9.36 5.63
CA PRO A 39 14.96 -8.28 4.99
C PRO A 39 16.17 -7.87 5.85
N ASP A 40 16.01 -7.93 7.17
CA ASP A 40 16.99 -7.44 8.13
C ASP A 40 17.74 -8.57 8.85
N ALA A 41 19.05 -8.38 9.01
CA ALA A 41 19.86 -9.11 9.97
C ALA A 41 19.52 -8.61 11.38
N LYS A 42 18.93 -9.43 12.24
CA LYS A 42 18.71 -9.06 13.64
C LYS A 42 20.03 -9.03 14.42
N PRO A 43 20.26 -8.09 15.33
CA PRO A 43 21.36 -8.20 16.29
C PRO A 43 21.21 -9.52 17.05
N TYR A 44 22.27 -10.32 17.10
CA TYR A 44 22.25 -11.63 17.77
C TYR A 44 23.44 -11.74 18.72
N MET A 45 23.18 -12.15 19.96
CA MET A 45 24.24 -12.42 20.93
C MET A 45 24.87 -13.77 20.57
N MET A 46 26.16 -13.77 20.25
CA MET A 46 26.90 -14.97 19.87
C MET A 46 28.01 -15.26 20.88
N LEU A 47 28.18 -16.52 21.25
CA LEU A 47 29.39 -16.99 21.93
C LEU A 47 30.49 -17.17 20.88
N VAL A 48 31.61 -16.52 21.09
CA VAL A 48 32.76 -16.54 20.17
C VAL A 48 34.07 -16.81 20.92
N PRO A 49 35.07 -17.42 20.27
CA PRO A 49 36.42 -17.49 20.82
C PRO A 49 37.01 -16.10 21.09
N ALA A 50 37.77 -15.96 22.18
CA ALA A 50 38.34 -14.67 22.60
C ALA A 50 39.31 -14.04 21.59
N ASN A 51 39.83 -14.82 20.65
CA ASN A 51 40.79 -14.39 19.63
C ASN A 51 40.15 -13.97 18.29
N ILE A 52 38.81 -13.91 18.20
CA ILE A 52 38.13 -13.49 16.97
C ILE A 52 38.20 -11.97 16.80
N THR A 53 38.37 -11.52 15.55
CA THR A 53 38.39 -10.10 15.19
C THR A 53 37.01 -9.62 14.75
N ALA A 54 36.76 -8.31 14.81
CA ALA A 54 35.49 -7.72 14.36
C ALA A 54 35.16 -8.05 12.89
N ALA A 55 36.17 -8.21 12.04
CA ALA A 55 36.00 -8.59 10.63
C ALA A 55 35.49 -10.03 10.44
N GLN A 56 35.56 -10.86 11.49
CA GLN A 56 35.06 -12.23 11.51
C GLN A 56 33.66 -12.34 12.12
N PHE A 57 33.04 -11.23 12.55
CA PHE A 57 31.65 -11.19 13.05
C PHE A 57 30.64 -11.16 11.91
N TYR A 58 30.40 -12.31 11.30
CA TYR A 58 29.27 -12.50 10.39
C TYR A 58 28.53 -13.78 10.76
N TYR A 59 27.21 -13.74 10.63
CA TYR A 59 26.36 -14.93 10.74
C TYR A 59 25.49 -15.02 9.48
N LYS A 60 25.14 -16.25 9.10
CA LYS A 60 24.31 -16.46 7.91
C LYS A 60 22.88 -15.99 8.21
N VAL A 61 22.42 -15.01 7.45
CA VAL A 61 21.01 -14.62 7.39
C VAL A 61 20.38 -15.33 6.20
N LYS A 62 19.28 -16.06 6.40
CA LYS A 62 18.48 -16.56 5.28
C LYS A 62 17.79 -15.37 4.63
N ARG A 63 18.15 -15.04 3.39
CA ARG A 63 17.56 -13.93 2.60
C ARG A 63 16.71 -14.42 1.42
N ASN A 64 16.09 -15.59 1.54
CA ASN A 64 15.34 -16.21 0.44
C ASN A 64 13.89 -15.68 0.31
N GLY A 65 13.59 -14.50 0.85
CA GLY A 65 12.25 -13.92 0.76
C GLY A 65 11.98 -13.39 -0.64
N HIS A 66 10.81 -13.73 -1.18
CA HIS A 66 10.31 -13.12 -2.41
C HIS A 66 9.81 -11.71 -2.11
N LEU A 67 10.29 -10.74 -2.90
CA LEU A 67 9.73 -9.39 -2.88
C LEU A 67 8.31 -9.43 -3.45
N HIS A 68 7.38 -8.89 -2.68
CA HIS A 68 6.02 -8.56 -3.09
C HIS A 68 5.80 -7.06 -2.84
N THR A 69 4.97 -6.43 -3.67
CA THR A 69 4.50 -5.06 -3.43
C THR A 69 3.02 -5.12 -3.09
N VAL A 70 2.63 -4.39 -2.06
CA VAL A 70 1.23 -4.22 -1.64
C VAL A 70 0.84 -2.78 -1.93
N ILE A 71 -0.23 -2.57 -2.71
CA ILE A 71 -0.93 -1.29 -2.74
C ILE A 71 -2.00 -1.34 -1.64
N SER A 72 -1.96 -0.37 -0.75
CA SER A 72 -3.02 -0.12 0.24
C SER A 72 -3.85 1.06 -0.24
N ALA A 73 -5.17 0.96 -0.08
CA ALA A 73 -6.10 2.02 -0.42
C ALA A 73 -7.10 2.22 0.70
N ILE A 74 -6.97 3.34 1.41
CA ILE A 74 -7.75 3.65 2.61
C ILE A 74 -8.55 4.93 2.40
N THR A 75 -9.65 5.08 3.13
CA THR A 75 -10.49 6.27 3.03
C THR A 75 -10.57 7.04 4.34
N LEU A 76 -10.88 8.34 4.27
CA LEU A 76 -11.00 9.19 5.45
C LEU A 76 -12.17 8.76 6.36
N CYS A 77 -13.23 8.14 5.81
CA CYS A 77 -14.29 7.54 6.63
C CYS A 77 -13.87 6.25 7.33
N GLY A 78 -12.69 5.72 7.03
CA GLY A 78 -12.14 4.51 7.62
C GLY A 78 -12.34 3.25 6.78
N ASP A 79 -13.04 3.30 5.66
CA ASP A 79 -13.19 2.14 4.79
C ASP A 79 -11.86 1.82 4.07
N THR A 80 -11.69 0.56 3.64
CA THR A 80 -10.53 0.08 2.89
C THR A 80 -11.02 -0.55 1.60
N LEU A 81 -10.29 -0.34 0.51
CA LEU A 81 -10.44 -1.13 -0.70
C LEU A 81 -9.61 -2.43 -0.53
N PRO A 82 -9.92 -3.49 -1.31
CA PRO A 82 -9.13 -4.71 -1.29
C PRO A 82 -7.65 -4.41 -1.60
N PRO A 83 -6.69 -4.96 -0.83
CA PRO A 83 -5.28 -4.75 -1.11
C PRO A 83 -4.90 -5.40 -2.45
N LEU A 84 -4.10 -4.69 -3.25
CA LEU A 84 -3.51 -5.28 -4.46
C LEU A 84 -2.10 -5.79 -4.14
N ILE A 85 -1.84 -7.07 -4.42
CA ILE A 85 -0.54 -7.69 -4.27
C ILE A 85 0.09 -7.95 -5.65
N VAL A 86 1.27 -7.37 -5.86
CA VAL A 86 2.11 -7.66 -7.03
C VAL A 86 3.08 -8.78 -6.70
N ILE A 87 2.95 -9.90 -7.42
CA ILE A 87 3.85 -11.07 -7.31
C ILE A 87 4.71 -11.24 -8.55
N LYS A 88 5.93 -11.76 -8.37
CA LYS A 88 6.84 -12.07 -9.49
C LYS A 88 6.45 -13.30 -10.29
N ARG A 89 5.68 -14.22 -9.70
CA ARG A 89 5.30 -15.47 -10.35
C ARG A 89 4.11 -15.21 -11.27
N LEU A 90 4.11 -15.80 -12.46
CA LEU A 90 3.01 -15.64 -13.42
C LEU A 90 1.83 -16.56 -13.07
N SER A 91 2.12 -17.76 -12.57
CA SER A 91 1.11 -18.73 -12.15
C SER A 91 0.78 -18.59 -10.66
N LEU A 92 -0.49 -18.76 -10.33
CA LEU A 92 -0.95 -19.05 -8.98
C LEU A 92 -0.99 -20.56 -8.76
N ASP A 93 -0.49 -21.01 -7.62
CA ASP A 93 -0.60 -22.39 -7.18
C ASP A 93 -2.08 -22.68 -6.83
N TYR A 94 -2.54 -23.92 -7.05
CA TYR A 94 -3.94 -24.31 -6.81
C TYR A 94 -4.39 -24.03 -5.38
N GLU A 95 -3.46 -24.16 -4.43
CA GLU A 95 -3.67 -23.91 -3.01
C GLU A 95 -4.11 -22.48 -2.73
N VAL A 96 -3.75 -21.50 -3.57
CA VAL A 96 -4.21 -20.11 -3.45
C VAL A 96 -5.74 -20.04 -3.59
N HIS A 97 -6.31 -20.79 -4.53
CA HIS A 97 -7.76 -20.88 -4.72
C HIS A 97 -8.46 -21.60 -3.56
N SER A 98 -7.75 -22.47 -2.83
CA SER A 98 -8.28 -23.17 -1.66
C SER A 98 -8.26 -22.35 -0.36
N THR A 99 -7.68 -21.14 -0.38
CA THR A 99 -7.59 -20.27 0.80
C THR A 99 -8.93 -19.70 1.26
N GLY A 100 -9.94 -19.68 0.38
CA GLY A 100 -11.24 -19.04 0.62
C GLY A 100 -11.26 -17.54 0.39
N LEU A 101 -10.15 -16.93 -0.06
CA LEU A 101 -10.09 -15.51 -0.44
C LEU A 101 -10.82 -15.26 -1.76
N SER A 102 -11.63 -14.21 -1.78
CA SER A 102 -12.42 -13.78 -2.93
C SER A 102 -11.67 -12.70 -3.72
N GLU A 103 -11.34 -12.99 -4.98
CA GLU A 103 -10.66 -12.04 -5.87
C GLU A 103 -11.57 -10.82 -6.15
N GLY A 104 -11.02 -9.62 -5.98
CA GLY A 104 -11.75 -8.35 -6.14
C GLY A 104 -12.52 -7.89 -4.89
N GLU A 105 -12.65 -8.74 -3.86
CA GLU A 105 -13.32 -8.40 -2.60
C GLU A 105 -12.35 -8.45 -1.41
N ASP A 106 -11.64 -9.55 -1.23
CA ASP A 106 -10.67 -9.73 -0.14
C ASP A 106 -9.25 -9.33 -0.59
N ILE A 107 -8.95 -9.50 -1.87
CA ILE A 107 -7.62 -9.27 -2.45
C ILE A 107 -7.70 -9.08 -3.96
N VAL A 108 -6.73 -8.35 -4.53
CA VAL A 108 -6.41 -8.41 -5.96
C VAL A 108 -4.98 -8.90 -6.17
N ILE A 109 -4.78 -9.97 -6.93
CA ILE A 109 -3.44 -10.55 -7.17
C ILE A 109 -3.02 -10.33 -8.61
N VAL A 110 -1.90 -9.62 -8.81
CA VAL A 110 -1.38 -9.32 -10.15
C VAL A 110 0.06 -9.78 -10.33
N HIS A 111 0.37 -10.21 -11.55
CA HIS A 111 1.74 -10.53 -11.94
C HIS A 111 2.49 -9.27 -12.38
N GLY A 112 3.64 -9.02 -11.76
CA GLY A 112 4.63 -8.05 -12.23
C GLY A 112 5.98 -8.75 -12.43
N PRO A 113 6.61 -8.69 -13.62
CA PRO A 113 7.88 -9.40 -13.87
C PRO A 113 9.00 -9.08 -12.87
N LYS A 114 9.01 -7.83 -12.37
CA LYS A 114 9.96 -7.36 -11.34
C LYS A 114 9.38 -7.37 -9.92
N GLY A 115 8.10 -7.70 -9.76
CA GLY A 115 7.37 -7.66 -8.49
C GLY A 115 7.05 -6.26 -7.99
N TYR A 116 7.11 -5.26 -8.88
CA TYR A 116 6.78 -3.86 -8.58
C TYR A 116 5.56 -3.42 -9.38
N VAL A 117 4.85 -2.43 -8.85
CA VAL A 117 3.80 -1.70 -9.57
C VAL A 117 4.40 -1.00 -10.79
N ASN A 118 3.66 -1.00 -11.88
CA ASN A 118 3.97 -0.27 -13.09
C ASN A 118 2.71 0.42 -13.62
N GLY A 119 2.85 1.22 -14.67
CA GLY A 119 1.74 1.98 -15.23
C GLY A 119 0.52 1.15 -15.64
N SER A 120 0.72 -0.04 -16.22
CA SER A 120 -0.39 -0.92 -16.61
C SER A 120 -1.11 -1.51 -15.39
N ILE A 121 -0.36 -1.93 -14.37
CA ILE A 121 -0.95 -2.41 -13.10
C ILE A 121 -1.77 -1.29 -12.45
N MET A 122 -1.22 -0.06 -12.43
CA MET A 122 -1.92 1.10 -11.87
C MET A 122 -3.19 1.43 -12.66
N SER A 123 -3.10 1.42 -13.99
CA SER A 123 -4.24 1.66 -14.89
C SER A 123 -5.38 0.67 -14.67
N ASN A 124 -5.06 -0.61 -14.48
CA ASN A 124 -6.04 -1.65 -14.17
C ASN A 124 -6.63 -1.46 -12.77
N TRP A 125 -5.79 -1.20 -11.76
CA TRP A 125 -6.25 -0.93 -10.40
C TRP A 125 -7.24 0.25 -10.35
N VAL A 126 -6.97 1.33 -11.09
CA VAL A 126 -7.90 2.46 -11.20
C VAL A 126 -9.24 2.03 -11.79
N THR A 127 -9.23 1.28 -12.90
CA THR A 127 -10.46 0.83 -13.58
C THR A 127 -11.28 -0.14 -12.75
N ASP A 128 -10.62 -1.13 -12.16
CA ASP A 128 -11.28 -2.31 -11.59
C ASP A 128 -11.67 -2.08 -10.13
N LEU A 129 -10.96 -1.19 -9.42
CA LEU A 129 -11.22 -0.92 -8.00
C LEU A 129 -11.59 0.54 -7.73
N ALA A 130 -10.72 1.50 -8.06
CA ALA A 130 -10.91 2.88 -7.62
C ALA A 130 -12.19 3.50 -8.21
N ILE A 131 -12.39 3.35 -9.52
CA ILE A 131 -13.58 3.85 -10.21
C ILE A 131 -14.83 3.12 -9.71
N GLN A 132 -14.79 1.78 -9.60
CA GLN A 132 -15.95 1.01 -9.11
C GLN A 132 -16.37 1.42 -7.70
N TYR A 133 -15.40 1.63 -6.80
CA TYR A 133 -15.66 2.12 -5.45
C TYR A 133 -16.37 3.48 -5.48
N VAL A 134 -15.87 4.43 -6.28
CA VAL A 134 -16.47 5.77 -6.39
C VAL A 134 -17.87 5.72 -7.02
N GLU A 135 -18.07 4.94 -8.08
CA GLU A 135 -19.38 4.77 -8.72
C GLU A 135 -20.43 4.20 -7.75
N ASN A 136 -20.03 3.25 -6.90
CA ASN A 136 -20.91 2.72 -5.85
C ASN A 136 -21.31 3.81 -4.83
N LEU A 137 -20.40 4.74 -4.51
CA LEU A 137 -20.72 5.88 -3.64
C LEU A 137 -21.68 6.89 -4.27
N ARG A 138 -21.73 6.99 -5.61
CA ARG A 138 -22.54 8.00 -6.32
C ARG A 138 -24.04 7.85 -6.13
N SER A 139 -24.49 6.65 -5.79
CA SER A 139 -25.91 6.37 -5.56
C SER A 139 -26.42 7.04 -4.29
N ASP A 140 -25.64 6.96 -3.20
CA ASP A 140 -26.13 7.22 -1.84
C ASP A 140 -25.35 8.30 -1.08
N LYS A 141 -24.07 8.52 -1.41
CA LYS A 141 -23.15 9.32 -0.59
C LYS A 141 -22.48 10.46 -1.35
N LEU A 142 -22.24 10.30 -2.65
CA LEU A 142 -21.58 11.27 -3.52
C LEU A 142 -22.55 11.69 -4.63
N GLY A 143 -22.60 12.97 -4.99
CA GLY A 143 -23.42 13.37 -6.14
C GLY A 143 -22.94 12.74 -7.45
N ALA A 144 -23.85 12.50 -8.40
CA ALA A 144 -23.51 11.89 -9.70
C ALA A 144 -22.42 12.63 -10.49
N LYS A 145 -22.27 13.94 -10.27
CA LYS A 145 -21.25 14.81 -10.90
C LYS A 145 -20.23 15.35 -9.90
N GLU A 146 -20.30 14.93 -8.64
CA GLU A 146 -19.36 15.41 -7.64
C GLU A 146 -18.05 14.64 -7.73
N GLU A 147 -16.95 15.35 -7.53
CA GLU A 147 -15.62 14.76 -7.57
C GLU A 147 -15.31 14.00 -6.28
N ALA A 148 -14.80 12.79 -6.42
CA ALA A 148 -14.07 12.11 -5.35
C ALA A 148 -12.59 12.55 -5.39
N ILE A 149 -11.87 12.38 -4.29
CA ILE A 149 -10.47 12.81 -4.14
C ILE A 149 -9.59 11.57 -3.99
N LEU A 150 -8.50 11.51 -4.75
CA LEU A 150 -7.48 10.46 -4.66
C LEU A 150 -6.12 11.06 -4.30
N LEU A 151 -5.68 10.86 -3.06
CA LEU A 151 -4.39 11.30 -2.54
C LEU A 151 -3.32 10.26 -2.89
N MET A 152 -2.24 10.69 -3.54
CA MET A 152 -1.16 9.80 -4.00
C MET A 152 0.20 10.49 -3.94
N ASP A 153 1.27 9.70 -3.97
CA ASP A 153 2.62 10.22 -4.17
C ASP A 153 2.94 10.53 -5.64
N ASN A 154 4.14 11.04 -5.91
CA ASN A 154 4.58 11.36 -7.28
C ASN A 154 5.20 10.16 -8.03
N PHE A 155 4.92 8.92 -7.63
CA PHE A 155 5.44 7.75 -8.32
C PHE A 155 5.07 7.80 -9.82
N PRO A 156 6.02 7.60 -10.76
CA PRO A 156 5.74 7.79 -12.18
C PRO A 156 4.57 6.95 -12.73
N ALA A 157 4.29 5.78 -12.15
CA ALA A 157 3.14 4.97 -12.57
C ALA A 157 1.79 5.66 -12.30
N HIS A 158 1.73 6.56 -11.31
CA HIS A 158 0.52 7.33 -10.96
C HIS A 158 0.24 8.47 -11.96
N LYS A 159 1.22 8.82 -12.80
CA LYS A 159 1.20 10.01 -13.65
C LYS A 159 1.25 9.71 -15.14
N ILE A 160 1.07 8.44 -15.52
CA ILE A 160 0.94 8.13 -16.95
C ILE A 160 -0.37 8.72 -17.47
N ASP A 161 -0.38 9.17 -18.73
CA ASP A 161 -1.52 9.86 -19.32
C ASP A 161 -2.80 9.00 -19.24
N GLU A 162 -2.69 7.69 -19.50
CA GLU A 162 -3.81 6.76 -19.42
C GLU A 162 -4.48 6.73 -18.02
N VAL A 163 -3.68 6.77 -16.94
CA VAL A 163 -4.21 6.80 -15.56
C VAL A 163 -4.91 8.13 -15.31
N LEU A 164 -4.27 9.25 -15.68
CA LEU A 164 -4.82 10.58 -15.45
C LEU A 164 -6.11 10.82 -16.26
N GLU A 165 -6.19 10.30 -17.48
CA GLU A 165 -7.39 10.34 -18.32
C GLU A 165 -8.54 9.56 -17.70
N LYS A 166 -8.30 8.31 -17.25
CA LYS A 166 -9.30 7.50 -16.56
C LYS A 166 -9.83 8.16 -15.30
N LEU A 167 -8.94 8.73 -14.48
CA LEU A 167 -9.31 9.44 -13.25
C LEU A 167 -10.20 10.66 -13.56
N ARG A 168 -9.79 11.47 -14.55
CA ARG A 168 -10.56 12.64 -14.99
C ARG A 168 -11.95 12.25 -15.49
N ASP A 169 -12.03 11.25 -16.36
CA ASP A 169 -13.29 10.82 -16.98
C ASP A 169 -14.27 10.23 -15.94
N ALA A 170 -13.75 9.67 -14.84
CA ALA A 170 -14.52 9.17 -13.71
C ALA A 170 -14.81 10.22 -12.61
N HIS A 171 -14.47 11.50 -12.81
CA HIS A 171 -14.55 12.55 -11.78
C HIS A 171 -13.86 12.16 -10.47
N LEU A 172 -12.66 11.59 -10.56
CA LEU A 172 -11.79 11.28 -9.44
C LEU A 172 -10.57 12.20 -9.53
N GLN A 173 -10.50 13.22 -8.68
CA GLN A 173 -9.46 14.24 -8.72
C GLN A 173 -8.19 13.73 -8.00
N PRO A 174 -7.08 13.50 -8.73
CA PRO A 174 -5.81 13.18 -8.09
C PRO A 174 -5.22 14.41 -7.40
N VAL A 175 -4.72 14.24 -6.18
CA VAL A 175 -3.97 15.25 -5.43
C VAL A 175 -2.64 14.64 -5.02
N PHE A 176 -1.55 15.21 -5.54
CA PHE A 176 -0.21 14.67 -5.36
C PHE A 176 0.48 15.31 -4.16
N ILE A 177 0.96 14.50 -3.21
CA ILE A 177 1.82 15.01 -2.13
C ILE A 177 3.12 15.60 -2.71
N PRO A 178 3.76 16.59 -2.08
CA PRO A 178 5.04 17.13 -2.55
C PRO A 178 6.14 16.06 -2.63
N PRO A 179 7.07 16.15 -3.60
CA PRO A 179 8.20 15.22 -3.67
C PRO A 179 9.01 15.16 -2.37
N ASN A 180 9.44 13.95 -1.99
CA ASN A 180 10.20 13.66 -0.77
C ASN A 180 9.48 13.95 0.55
N SER A 181 8.16 14.10 0.55
CA SER A 181 7.38 14.45 1.76
C SER A 181 6.46 13.33 2.28
N SER A 182 6.48 12.13 1.68
CA SER A 182 5.59 11.01 2.04
C SER A 182 5.64 10.68 3.53
N HIS A 183 6.84 10.63 4.12
CA HIS A 183 7.06 10.43 5.55
C HIS A 183 6.34 11.41 6.50
N ALA A 184 5.83 12.54 5.99
CA ALA A 184 5.12 13.56 6.75
C ALA A 184 3.67 13.81 6.27
N LEU A 185 3.34 13.45 5.03
CA LEU A 185 2.07 13.82 4.39
C LEU A 185 1.29 12.64 3.81
N GLN A 186 1.87 11.43 3.76
CA GLN A 186 1.20 10.23 3.29
C GLN A 186 0.65 9.45 4.49
N ALA A 187 -0.66 9.21 4.51
CA ALA A 187 -1.33 8.60 5.66
C ALA A 187 -0.81 7.17 5.92
N GLU A 188 -0.54 6.44 4.85
CA GLU A 188 -0.10 5.05 4.86
C GLU A 188 1.28 4.90 5.48
N ASP A 189 2.24 5.74 5.06
CA ASP A 189 3.58 5.79 5.62
C ASP A 189 3.58 6.16 7.11
N LEU A 190 2.66 7.04 7.52
CA LEU A 190 2.57 7.53 8.90
C LEU A 190 2.00 6.50 9.89
N LEU A 191 1.22 5.52 9.42
CA LEU A 191 0.64 4.50 10.30
C LEU A 191 0.47 3.13 9.62
N THR A 192 -0.31 3.04 8.55
CA THR A 192 -0.73 1.77 7.91
C THR A 192 0.45 0.84 7.65
N PHE A 193 1.50 1.32 6.98
CA PHE A 193 2.65 0.49 6.64
C PHE A 193 3.54 0.12 7.83
N SER A 194 3.53 0.93 8.89
CA SER A 194 4.22 0.56 10.13
C SER A 194 3.55 -0.65 10.80
N VAL A 195 2.21 -0.72 10.76
CA VAL A 195 1.42 -1.84 11.27
C VAL A 195 1.59 -3.06 10.37
N LEU A 196 1.38 -2.91 9.06
CA LEU A 196 1.53 -3.98 8.07
C LEU A 196 2.91 -4.68 8.19
N LYS A 197 4.00 -3.90 8.19
CA LYS A 197 5.36 -4.43 8.33
C LYS A 197 5.58 -5.10 9.69
N SER A 198 4.95 -4.61 10.75
CA SER A 198 5.02 -5.21 12.08
C SER A 198 4.35 -6.59 12.12
N VAL A 199 3.16 -6.72 11.54
CA VAL A 199 2.40 -7.97 11.47
C VAL A 199 3.13 -9.00 10.61
N LEU A 200 3.57 -8.61 9.41
CA LEU A 200 4.37 -9.46 8.53
C LEU A 200 5.64 -9.97 9.21
N ARG A 201 6.34 -9.11 9.95
CA ARG A 201 7.54 -9.49 10.71
C ARG A 201 7.24 -10.48 11.83
N LYS A 202 6.09 -10.37 12.50
CA LYS A 202 5.67 -11.35 13.52
C LYS A 202 5.37 -12.70 12.88
N ALA A 203 4.57 -12.70 11.80
CA ALA A 203 4.19 -13.92 11.09
C ALA A 203 5.41 -14.67 10.51
N ASN A 204 6.41 -13.92 10.02
CA ASN A 204 7.68 -14.47 9.55
C ASN A 204 8.42 -15.27 10.63
N ASN A 205 8.38 -14.86 11.90
CA ASN A 205 9.08 -15.60 12.96
C ASN A 205 8.41 -16.95 13.28
N ILE A 206 7.20 -17.20 12.79
CA ILE A 206 6.37 -18.36 13.14
C ILE A 206 6.31 -19.36 11.98
N SER A 207 6.14 -18.90 10.73
CA SER A 207 6.08 -19.81 9.57
C SER A 207 7.47 -20.07 8.96
N ALA A 208 7.78 -21.34 8.77
CA ALA A 208 8.95 -21.81 8.02
C ALA A 208 8.62 -22.16 6.55
N ALA A 209 7.34 -22.14 6.18
CA ALA A 209 6.87 -22.54 4.85
C ALA A 209 6.85 -21.34 3.91
N ASN A 210 7.48 -21.51 2.75
CA ASN A 210 7.57 -20.52 1.68
C ASN A 210 6.56 -20.83 0.56
N ILE A 211 5.36 -21.26 0.96
CA ILE A 211 4.28 -21.64 0.04
C ILE A 211 3.51 -20.38 -0.34
N GLN A 212 3.19 -20.21 -1.63
CA GLN A 212 2.57 -19.01 -2.16
C GLN A 212 1.25 -18.66 -1.45
N ALA A 213 0.39 -19.66 -1.21
CA ALA A 213 -0.88 -19.48 -0.52
C ALA A 213 -0.72 -18.92 0.90
N GLU A 214 0.25 -19.43 1.67
CA GLU A 214 0.53 -18.91 3.02
C GLU A 214 1.05 -17.46 2.99
N ILE A 215 1.92 -17.13 2.01
CA ILE A 215 2.41 -15.76 1.85
C ILE A 215 1.25 -14.82 1.56
N ILE A 216 0.38 -15.18 0.62
CA ILE A 216 -0.80 -14.38 0.26
C ILE A 216 -1.71 -14.20 1.47
N GLN A 217 -2.08 -15.27 2.17
CA GLN A 217 -2.92 -15.19 3.37
C GLN A 217 -2.31 -14.29 4.46
N ARG A 218 -1.00 -14.38 4.67
CA ARG A 218 -0.30 -13.56 5.65
C ARG A 218 -0.27 -12.08 5.26
N VAL A 219 -0.15 -11.78 3.96
CA VAL A 219 -0.19 -10.40 3.48
C VAL A 219 -1.60 -9.82 3.57
N VAL A 220 -2.64 -10.59 3.22
CA VAL A 220 -4.04 -10.17 3.41
C VAL A 220 -4.32 -9.90 4.87
N ALA A 221 -4.03 -10.85 5.77
CA ALA A 221 -4.23 -10.67 7.20
C ALA A 221 -3.47 -9.45 7.77
N ALA A 222 -2.26 -9.19 7.26
CA ALA A 222 -1.48 -8.01 7.65
C ALA A 222 -2.07 -6.70 7.09
N ALA A 223 -2.65 -6.73 5.89
CA ALA A 223 -3.38 -5.61 5.32
C ALA A 223 -4.63 -5.31 6.14
N ASP A 224 -5.44 -6.31 6.47
CA ASP A 224 -6.65 -6.17 7.28
C ASP A 224 -6.38 -5.55 8.66
N GLU A 225 -5.32 -6.02 9.34
CA GLU A 225 -4.92 -5.47 10.64
C GLU A 225 -4.37 -4.03 10.50
N ALA A 226 -3.74 -3.71 9.36
CA ALA A 226 -3.21 -2.39 9.09
C ALA A 226 -4.27 -1.37 8.68
N THR A 227 -5.33 -1.81 8.00
CA THR A 227 -6.37 -0.94 7.41
C THR A 227 -7.70 -0.99 8.17
N THR A 228 -7.65 -1.24 9.48
CA THR A 228 -8.85 -1.18 10.33
C THR A 228 -9.52 0.19 10.25
N ASN A 229 -10.83 0.21 10.44
CA ASN A 229 -11.63 1.43 10.33
C ASN A 229 -11.19 2.56 11.27
N THR A 230 -10.79 2.23 12.49
CA THR A 230 -10.18 3.20 13.43
C THR A 230 -8.73 3.55 13.08
N GLY A 231 -7.98 2.59 12.54
CA GLY A 231 -6.59 2.78 12.10
C GLY A 231 -6.51 3.79 10.96
N ASN A 232 -7.32 3.61 9.92
CA ASN A 232 -7.41 4.49 8.76
C ASN A 232 -7.72 5.94 9.19
N ARG A 233 -8.78 6.15 9.99
CA ARG A 233 -9.09 7.49 10.51
C ARG A 233 -7.95 8.09 11.34
N SER A 234 -7.21 7.26 12.06
CA SER A 234 -6.06 7.70 12.84
C SER A 234 -4.85 8.04 11.96
N ALA A 235 -4.69 7.37 10.82
CA ALA A 235 -3.68 7.67 9.82
C ALA A 235 -3.93 9.06 9.21
N PHE A 236 -5.17 9.32 8.77
CA PHE A 236 -5.57 10.63 8.23
C PHE A 236 -5.49 11.77 9.25
N LYS A 237 -5.63 11.51 10.56
CA LYS A 237 -5.45 12.55 11.60
C LYS A 237 -3.99 13.03 11.73
N ARG A 238 -3.04 12.33 11.12
CA ARG A 238 -1.61 12.66 11.19
C ARG A 238 -1.14 13.58 10.07
N ILE A 239 -1.97 13.83 9.05
CA ILE A 239 -1.67 14.70 7.88
C ILE A 239 -2.33 16.07 8.04
#